data_AF-A0A0J9TRM2-F1
#
_entry.id   AF-A0A0J9TRM2-F1
#
_cell.length_a   1.000
_cell.length_b   1.000
_cell.length_c   1.000
_cell.angle_alpha   90.00
_cell.angle_beta   90.00
_cell.angle_gamma   90.00
#
_symmetry.space_group_name_H-M   'P 1'
#
loop_
_entity.id
_entity.type
_entity.pdbx_description
1 polymer ?
#
loop_
_entity_poly.entity_id
_entity_poly.type
_entity_poly.pdbx_seq_one_letter_code
_entity_poly.pdbx_strand_id
1 'polypeptide(L)'
;MLRNNVWVPIESNPEALYLYSCKLGQTKLAFQDIYGFDAELLDMIPQPVHAIILLYPLKEGMVTPNAATDGSAEQNIDNIWFIKQVVPNSCGTVALFHLYGNLKNKFEL
;
A
#
# COMPACT_ATOMS: atom_id res chain seq x y z
N MET A 1 -29.77 2.83 7.12
CA MET A 1 -29.17 3.18 5.81
C MET A 1 -27.68 3.38 6.00
N LEU A 2 -26.85 2.51 5.43
CA LEU A 2 -25.40 2.76 5.36
C LEU A 2 -25.23 4.08 4.58
N ARG A 3 -24.52 5.06 5.15
CA ARG A 3 -24.12 6.24 4.39
C ARG A 3 -23.22 5.73 3.26
N ASN A 4 -23.62 5.86 1.99
CA ASN A 4 -22.96 5.30 0.81
C ASN A 4 -21.50 5.77 0.55
N ASN A 5 -20.85 6.42 1.52
CA ASN A 5 -19.56 7.08 1.36
C ASN A 5 -18.48 6.56 2.33
N VAL A 6 -18.70 5.47 3.07
CA VAL A 6 -17.69 4.87 3.96
C VAL A 6 -17.50 3.41 3.58
N TRP A 7 -16.26 3.00 3.32
CA TRP A 7 -15.95 1.62 2.99
C TRP A 7 -15.70 0.77 4.23
N VAL A 8 -15.77 -0.55 4.07
CA VAL A 8 -15.30 -1.49 5.08
C VAL A 8 -13.77 -1.54 5.00
N PRO A 9 -13.05 -1.35 6.12
CA PRO A 9 -11.59 -1.39 6.10
C PRO A 9 -11.09 -2.80 5.77
N ILE A 10 -9.93 -2.85 5.12
CA ILE A 10 -9.26 -4.11 4.78
C ILE A 10 -8.30 -4.47 5.90
N GLU A 11 -8.35 -5.72 6.33
CA GLU A 11 -7.39 -6.26 7.30
C GLU A 11 -5.99 -6.34 6.69
N SER A 12 -4.97 -5.91 7.44
CA SER A 12 -3.57 -6.02 7.03
C SER A 12 -3.08 -7.46 7.22
N ASN A 13 -3.59 -8.35 6.37
CA ASN A 13 -3.32 -9.77 6.37
C ASN A 13 -2.94 -10.20 4.94
N PRO A 14 -1.88 -11.01 4.75
CA PRO A 14 -1.44 -11.45 3.42
C PRO A 14 -2.53 -12.10 2.56
N GLU A 15 -3.36 -12.97 3.14
CA GLU A 15 -4.45 -13.66 2.46
C GLU A 15 -5.54 -12.67 2.04
N ALA A 16 -5.93 -11.75 2.92
CA ALA A 16 -6.93 -10.72 2.60
C ALA A 16 -6.47 -9.81 1.44
N LEU A 17 -5.21 -9.39 1.47
CA LEU A 17 -4.61 -8.58 0.41
C LEU A 17 -4.49 -9.37 -0.91
N TYR A 18 -4.08 -10.63 -0.85
CA TYR A 18 -4.00 -11.50 -2.04
C TYR A 18 -5.37 -11.72 -2.67
N LEU A 19 -6.37 -12.12 -1.89
CA LEU A 19 -7.73 -12.36 -2.40
C LEU A 19 -8.34 -11.10 -3.01
N TYR A 20 -8.07 -9.94 -2.41
CA TYR A 20 -8.54 -8.68 -2.98
C TYR A 20 -7.76 -8.28 -4.23
N SER A 21 -6.44 -8.50 -4.25
CA SER A 21 -5.59 -8.35 -5.44
C SER A 21 -6.13 -9.15 -6.62
N CYS A 22 -6.49 -10.41 -6.40
CA CYS A 22 -7.11 -11.27 -7.40
C CYS A 22 -8.41 -10.69 -7.95
N LYS A 23 -9.27 -10.13 -7.08
CA LYS A 23 -10.52 -9.45 -7.51
C LYS A 23 -10.27 -8.18 -8.32
N LEU A 24 -9.13 -7.53 -8.14
CA LEU A 24 -8.68 -6.38 -8.93
C LEU A 24 -7.97 -6.79 -10.23
N GLY A 25 -7.85 -8.08 -10.51
CA GLY A 25 -7.23 -8.63 -11.72
C GLY A 25 -5.75 -9.00 -11.59
N GLN A 26 -5.13 -8.80 -10.42
CA GLN A 26 -3.71 -9.08 -10.23
C GLN A 26 -3.49 -10.36 -9.41
N THR A 27 -2.97 -11.40 -10.06
CA THR A 27 -2.74 -12.74 -9.47
C THR A 27 -1.27 -13.16 -9.41
N LYS A 28 -0.35 -12.36 -9.97
CA LYS A 28 1.10 -12.68 -10.08
C LYS A 28 1.92 -12.26 -8.86
N LEU A 29 1.29 -11.56 -7.90
CA LEU A 29 1.95 -11.07 -6.70
C LEU A 29 1.57 -11.95 -5.50
N ALA A 30 2.55 -12.20 -4.65
CA ALA A 30 2.36 -12.79 -3.33
C ALA A 30 2.51 -11.69 -2.26
N PHE A 31 1.79 -11.86 -1.16
CA PHE A 31 1.91 -11.02 0.03
C PHE A 31 2.46 -11.90 1.15
N GLN A 32 3.33 -11.35 2.00
CA GLN A 32 3.99 -12.05 3.09
C GLN A 32 4.10 -11.11 4.28
N ASP A 33 3.95 -11.64 5.49
CA ASP A 33 4.20 -10.87 6.71
C ASP A 33 5.69 -10.54 6.88
N ILE A 34 5.97 -9.34 7.40
CA ILE A 34 7.30 -8.96 7.86
C ILE A 34 7.31 -9.15 9.39
N TYR A 35 7.95 -10.23 9.85
CA TYR A 35 7.96 -10.59 11.27
C TYR A 35 8.81 -9.66 12.14
N GLY A 36 9.79 -8.99 11.55
CA GLY A 36 10.66 -8.02 12.22
C GLY A 36 11.69 -7.45 11.26
N PHE A 37 12.54 -6.57 11.79
CA PHE A 37 13.57 -5.86 11.00
C PHE A 37 15.00 -6.34 11.30
N ASP A 38 15.14 -7.39 12.12
CA ASP A 38 16.42 -8.06 12.32
C ASP A 38 16.81 -8.84 11.06
N ALA A 39 18.11 -8.92 10.76
CA ALA A 39 18.62 -9.55 9.53
C ALA A 39 18.07 -10.96 9.30
N GLU A 40 18.05 -11.78 10.36
CA GLU A 40 17.56 -13.16 10.29
C GLU A 40 16.06 -13.25 9.91
N LEU A 41 15.24 -12.28 10.34
CA LEU A 41 13.82 -12.24 10.01
C LEU A 41 13.58 -11.68 8.61
N LEU A 42 14.40 -10.72 8.17
CA LEU A 42 14.33 -10.16 6.82
C LEU A 42 14.79 -11.18 5.76
N ASP A 43 15.74 -12.05 6.09
CA ASP A 43 16.21 -13.14 5.22
C ASP A 43 15.11 -14.17 4.89
N MET A 44 14.03 -14.21 5.69
CA MET A 44 12.86 -15.05 5.42
C MET A 44 11.97 -14.51 4.26
N ILE A 45 12.16 -13.25 3.84
CA ILE A 45 11.31 -12.60 2.85
C ILE A 45 11.73 -13.04 1.43
N PRO A 46 10.82 -13.66 0.65
CA PRO A 46 11.12 -14.06 -0.72
C PRO A 46 11.52 -12.85 -1.59
N GLN A 47 12.52 -13.06 -2.45
CA GLN A 47 13.00 -12.05 -3.38
C GLN A 47 12.47 -12.31 -4.81
N PRO A 48 12.26 -11.27 -5.63
CA PRO A 48 12.45 -9.85 -5.33
C PRO A 48 11.28 -9.22 -4.56
N VAL A 49 11.58 -8.29 -3.65
CA VAL A 49 10.55 -7.45 -3.01
C VAL A 49 10.16 -6.30 -3.92
N HIS A 50 8.85 -6.13 -4.15
CA HIS A 50 8.33 -5.08 -5.03
C HIS A 50 7.79 -3.85 -4.29
N ALA A 51 7.21 -4.04 -3.11
CA ALA A 51 6.70 -2.97 -2.26
C ALA A 51 6.55 -3.45 -0.81
N ILE A 52 6.39 -2.50 0.10
CA ILE A 52 6.05 -2.74 1.51
C ILE A 52 4.79 -1.95 1.81
N ILE A 53 3.79 -2.61 2.39
CA ILE A 53 2.56 -1.97 2.89
C ILE A 53 2.64 -1.94 4.42
N LEU A 54 2.59 -0.74 4.99
CA LEU A 54 2.68 -0.54 6.43
C LEU A 54 1.34 -0.04 6.98
N LEU A 55 0.73 -0.83 7.85
CA LEU A 55 -0.39 -0.38 8.68
C LEU A 55 0.15 0.19 10.00
N TYR A 56 -0.22 1.42 10.34
CA TYR A 56 0.19 2.06 11.59
C TYR A 56 -0.94 2.92 12.18
N PRO A 57 -1.01 3.07 13.52
CA PRO A 57 -2.02 3.90 14.16
C PRO A 57 -1.69 5.39 13.98
N LEU A 58 -2.64 6.16 13.48
CA LEU A 58 -2.56 7.62 13.44
C LEU A 58 -2.87 8.18 14.84
N LYS A 59 -1.91 8.88 15.47
CA LYS A 59 -2.17 9.62 16.71
C LYS A 59 -2.71 11.01 16.39
N GLU A 60 -3.56 11.53 17.27
CA GLU A 60 -4.00 12.93 17.21
C GLU A 60 -2.77 13.86 17.19
N GLY A 61 -2.70 14.76 16.21
CA GLY A 61 -1.55 15.66 16.00
C GLY A 61 -0.47 15.17 15.04
N MET A 62 -0.47 13.91 14.59
CA MET A 62 0.48 13.41 13.58
C MET A 62 0.15 13.84 12.16
N VAL A 63 -1.12 14.10 11.87
CA VAL A 63 -1.59 14.44 10.53
C VAL A 63 -1.89 15.94 10.49
N THR A 64 -0.91 16.75 10.12
CA THR A 64 -1.21 18.13 9.70
C THR A 64 -1.66 18.09 8.24
N PRO A 65 -2.75 18.79 7.85
CA PRO A 65 -3.23 18.81 6.47
C PRO A 65 -2.19 19.28 5.44
N ASN A 66 -1.12 19.92 5.93
CA ASN A 66 -0.01 20.49 5.17
C ASN A 66 1.36 19.96 5.63
N ALA A 67 1.48 18.69 6.05
CA ALA A 67 2.80 18.04 6.24
C ALA A 67 3.54 17.77 4.91
N ALA A 68 3.32 18.61 3.90
CA ALA A 68 4.11 18.64 2.68
C ALA A 68 5.34 19.51 2.92
N THR A 69 6.29 19.00 3.70
CA THR A 69 7.70 19.42 3.84
C THR A 69 8.25 18.57 4.99
N ASP A 70 9.20 17.66 4.82
CA ASP A 70 10.54 17.91 4.29
C ASP A 70 11.07 16.74 3.46
N GLY A 71 11.58 17.06 2.28
CA GLY A 71 12.21 16.09 1.40
C GLY A 71 12.67 16.77 0.13
N SER A 72 13.64 17.68 0.25
CA SER A 72 14.44 18.18 -0.86
C SER A 72 15.30 17.06 -1.45
N ALA A 73 14.66 16.04 -1.99
CA ALA A 73 15.29 15.10 -2.87
C ALA A 73 14.70 15.37 -4.24
N GLU A 74 15.53 15.78 -5.20
CA GLU A 74 15.22 15.74 -6.63
C GLU A 74 14.97 14.28 -7.02
N GLN A 75 13.82 13.74 -6.61
CA GLN A 75 13.36 12.44 -7.04
C GLN A 75 12.69 12.65 -8.39
N ASN A 76 13.01 11.78 -9.34
CA ASN A 76 12.41 11.81 -10.66
C ASN A 76 10.91 11.44 -10.53
N ILE A 77 10.07 12.45 -10.28
CA ILE A 77 8.63 12.31 -10.03
C ILE A 77 7.89 11.84 -11.30
N ASP A 78 8.50 12.02 -12.48
CA ASP A 78 7.85 11.80 -13.78
C ASP A 78 7.32 10.37 -13.99
N ASN A 79 7.84 9.39 -13.25
CA ASN A 79 7.38 8.00 -13.34
C ASN A 79 6.67 7.46 -12.08
N ILE A 80 6.37 8.31 -11.10
CA ILE A 80 5.62 7.91 -9.89
C ILE A 80 4.13 8.02 -10.18
N TRP A 81 3.39 6.93 -9.98
CA TRP A 81 1.94 6.96 -10.00
C TRP A 81 1.39 7.16 -8.60
N PHE A 82 0.59 8.21 -8.41
CA PHE A 82 0.03 8.56 -7.11
C PHE A 82 -1.42 9.03 -7.23
N ILE A 83 -2.28 8.52 -6.33
CA ILE A 83 -3.67 8.96 -6.16
C ILE A 83 -3.94 9.37 -4.70
N LYS A 84 -4.76 10.40 -4.51
CA LYS A 84 -5.24 10.83 -3.19
C LYS A 84 -6.38 9.93 -2.70
N GLN A 85 -6.35 9.56 -1.42
CA GLN A 85 -7.49 8.93 -0.77
C GLN A 85 -8.56 9.98 -0.45
N VAL A 86 -9.78 9.79 -0.96
CA VAL A 86 -10.93 10.67 -0.69
C VAL A 86 -12.11 9.97 -0.03
N VAL A 87 -12.06 8.63 0.08
CA VAL A 87 -13.10 7.82 0.71
C VAL A 87 -12.60 7.30 2.06
N PRO A 88 -13.33 7.49 3.16
CA PRO A 88 -13.01 6.89 4.45
C PRO A 88 -12.87 5.37 4.36
N ASN A 89 -11.87 4.83 5.06
CA ASN A 89 -11.51 3.41 5.11
C ASN A 89 -11.05 2.78 3.79
N SER A 90 -10.81 3.54 2.72
CA SER A 90 -10.32 2.99 1.46
C SER A 90 -8.79 2.88 1.36
N CYS A 91 -8.05 3.11 2.46
CA CYS A 91 -6.59 3.14 2.48
C CYS A 91 -5.96 1.84 1.95
N GLY A 92 -6.49 0.67 2.31
CA GLY A 92 -6.01 -0.62 1.80
C GLY A 92 -6.16 -0.76 0.29
N THR A 93 -7.30 -0.32 -0.27
CA THR A 93 -7.50 -0.31 -1.73
C THR A 93 -6.56 0.68 -2.42
N VAL A 94 -6.41 1.88 -1.85
CA VAL A 94 -5.50 2.91 -2.39
C VAL A 94 -4.05 2.42 -2.37
N ALA A 95 -3.63 1.70 -1.32
CA ALA A 95 -2.31 1.09 -1.25
C ALA A 95 -2.08 0.05 -2.36
N LEU A 96 -3.08 -0.81 -2.65
CA LEU A 96 -3.00 -1.74 -3.78
C LEU A 96 -2.94 -1.01 -5.12
N PHE A 97 -3.66 0.09 -5.29
CA PHE A 97 -3.54 0.90 -6.50
C PHE A 97 -2.16 1.54 -6.64
N HIS A 98 -1.57 2.07 -5.56
CA HIS A 98 -0.20 2.56 -5.58
C HIS A 98 0.79 1.45 -5.96
N LEU A 99 0.62 0.24 -5.41
CA LEU A 99 1.41 -0.93 -5.79
C LEU A 99 1.34 -1.20 -7.29
N TYR A 100 0.15 -1.34 -7.87
CA TYR A 100 0.01 -1.69 -9.29
C TYR A 100 0.40 -0.54 -10.22
N GLY A 101 0.01 0.69 -9.91
CA GLY A 101 0.33 1.87 -10.71
C GLY A 101 1.84 2.10 -10.85
N ASN A 102 2.61 1.74 -9.83
CA ASN A 102 4.08 1.83 -9.84
C ASN A 102 4.77 0.55 -10.38
N LEU A 103 4.02 -0.53 -10.62
CA LEU A 103 4.51 -1.76 -11.24
C LEU A 103 4.00 -1.98 -12.68
N LYS A 104 3.30 -0.99 -13.27
CA LYS A 104 2.69 -1.05 -14.61
C LYS A 104 3.62 -1.49 -15.75
N ASN A 105 4.93 -1.30 -15.61
CA ASN A 105 5.93 -1.71 -16.60
C ASN A 105 6.53 -3.11 -16.35
N LYS A 106 6.24 -3.73 -15.20
CA LYS A 106 6.76 -5.04 -14.78
C LYS A 106 5.75 -6.16 -14.93
N PHE A 107 4.47 -5.86 -14.76
CA PHE A 107 3.39 -6.84 -14.90
C PHE A 107 2.33 -6.27 -15.84
N GLU A 108 2.06 -7.00 -16.92
CA GLU A 108 0.80 -6.84 -17.65
C GLU A 108 -0.34 -7.23 -16.70
N LEU A 109 -1.22 -6.25 -16.44
CA LEU A 109 -2.48 -6.42 -15.72
C LEU A 109 -3.47 -7.20 -16.59
#